data_AF-A0A7S0LT67-F1
#
_entry.id   AF-A0A7S0LT67-F1
#
_cell.length_a   1.000
_cell.length_b   1.000
_cell.length_c   1.000
_cell.angle_alpha   90.00
_cell.angle_beta   90.00
_cell.angle_gamma   90.00
#
_symmetry.space_group_name_H-M   'P 1'
#
loop_
_entity.id
_entity.type
_entity.pdbx_description
1 polymer ?
#
loop_
_entity_poly.entity_id
_entity_poly.type
_entity_poly.pdbx_seq_one_letter_code
_entity_poly.pdbx_strand_id
1 'polypeptide(L)'
;LGMLLHANVGAALILQTNADLEAAEAGFGVSLDELRSLAKFMCREPELDALPHRTMTVRRERWDSELERATRAATELAAPLRACARSRCSPADLLIAQQCGGSDAFSGTNANPLVAEACKLCVQAGGSALLAETDELIGAEQYVLSSVRDLPTAHKFLSLVDRFRGYASAHHTSAEGNPSGGNLFRGLYNIALKSLGAAMKRHPDVRLERVIEYGEPLLLPERSSLALDGGPEGLLSGASSWEAKGEGSAPDQAAARRGPGYCFMDSPGNDLESIAGQVAAGCNLIYFTTGNGSITNFPFVPTIKVVSTHKRYELMSDDMDFDAGAERPRAVLAQELWQLTLEVASGQPSKGEASGHHQVQIWRDWAPSLPEAVEARALHPRGPCAMAE
;
A
#
# COMPACT_ATOMS: atom_id res chain seq x y z
N LEU A 1 11.02 5.90 1.59
CA LEU A 1 10.97 6.27 3.02
C LEU A 1 10.03 5.38 3.84
N GLY A 2 8.76 5.19 3.45
CA GLY A 2 7.81 4.36 4.20
C GLY A 2 8.32 2.96 4.58
N MET A 3 8.89 2.24 3.60
CA MET A 3 9.52 0.93 3.85
C MET A 3 10.73 0.99 4.79
N LEU A 4 11.54 2.05 4.71
CA LEU A 4 12.73 2.23 5.56
C LEU A 4 12.33 2.36 7.03
N LEU A 5 11.23 3.05 7.29
CA LEU A 5 10.69 3.32 8.63
C LEU A 5 9.62 2.30 9.04
N HIS A 6 9.54 1.16 8.38
CA HIS A 6 8.54 0.14 8.67
C HIS A 6 8.83 -0.57 9.99
N ALA A 7 7.80 -0.98 10.74
CA ALA A 7 7.94 -1.59 12.06
C ALA A 7 8.77 -2.89 12.08
N ASN A 8 8.84 -3.60 10.94
CA ASN A 8 9.66 -4.80 10.78
C ASN A 8 11.13 -4.50 10.40
N VAL A 9 11.53 -3.23 10.26
CA VAL A 9 12.90 -2.81 9.95
C VAL A 9 13.58 -2.35 11.24
N GLY A 10 14.50 -3.16 11.75
CA GLY A 10 15.23 -2.86 12.99
C GLY A 10 16.48 -1.99 12.80
N ALA A 11 17.06 -1.98 11.61
CA ALA A 11 18.21 -1.15 11.25
C ALA A 11 18.33 -1.00 9.74
N ALA A 12 19.06 0.02 9.28
CA ALA A 12 19.26 0.26 7.85
C ALA A 12 20.70 0.63 7.47
N LEU A 13 21.22 0.03 6.40
CA LEU A 13 22.40 0.51 5.70
C LEU A 13 21.95 1.22 4.42
N ILE A 14 22.19 2.52 4.33
CA ILE A 14 21.79 3.34 3.19
C ILE A 14 23.03 3.59 2.34
N LEU A 15 23.04 3.01 1.15
CA LEU A 15 24.12 3.16 0.18
C LEU A 15 23.71 4.17 -0.87
N GLN A 16 24.61 5.08 -1.21
CA GLN A 16 24.44 6.03 -2.31
C GLN A 16 25.62 5.90 -3.27
N THR A 17 25.37 5.90 -4.58
CA THR A 17 26.41 5.87 -5.61
C THR A 17 26.72 7.27 -6.14
N ASN A 18 27.82 7.42 -6.89
CA ASN A 18 28.08 8.68 -7.60
C ASN A 18 26.95 9.03 -8.59
N ALA A 19 26.36 8.03 -9.26
CA ALA A 19 25.23 8.25 -10.15
C ALA A 19 23.99 8.78 -9.40
N ASP A 20 23.76 8.35 -8.16
CA ASP A 20 22.66 8.85 -7.34
C ASP A 20 22.92 10.30 -6.89
N LEU A 21 24.17 10.67 -6.62
CA LEU A 21 24.57 12.04 -6.31
C LEU A 21 24.41 12.96 -7.54
N GLU A 22 24.90 12.53 -8.70
CA GLU A 22 24.75 13.26 -9.97
C GLU A 22 23.27 13.42 -10.35
N ALA A 23 22.45 12.38 -10.16
CA ALA A 23 21.02 12.46 -10.39
C ALA A 23 20.33 13.42 -9.42
N ALA A 24 20.72 13.43 -8.14
CA ALA A 24 20.19 14.36 -7.14
C ALA A 24 20.57 15.81 -7.47
N GLU A 25 21.82 16.07 -7.87
CA GLU A 25 22.25 17.39 -8.35
C GLU A 25 21.47 17.85 -9.59
N ALA A 26 21.08 16.90 -10.46
CA ALA A 26 20.21 17.15 -11.60
C ALA A 26 18.72 17.29 -11.25
N GLY A 27 18.33 17.10 -9.99
CA GLY A 27 16.94 17.20 -9.51
C GLY A 27 16.07 15.97 -9.75
N PHE A 28 16.65 14.82 -10.10
CA PHE A 28 15.94 13.56 -10.40
C PHE A 28 16.29 12.40 -9.46
N GLY A 29 17.31 12.56 -8.61
CA GLY A 29 17.79 11.54 -7.68
C GLY A 29 17.17 11.62 -6.28
N VAL A 30 17.50 10.63 -5.44
CA VAL A 30 17.24 10.67 -4.00
C VAL A 30 18.55 10.45 -3.26
N SER A 31 19.15 11.55 -2.85
CA SER A 31 20.29 11.62 -1.95
C SER A 31 19.88 11.41 -0.50
N LEU A 32 20.90 11.21 0.35
CA LEU A 32 20.71 11.14 1.80
C LEU A 32 20.08 12.41 2.39
N ASP A 33 20.46 13.58 1.88
CA ASP A 33 19.92 14.86 2.36
C ASP A 33 18.47 15.03 1.91
N GLU A 34 18.11 14.56 0.71
CA GLU A 34 16.72 14.51 0.24
C GLU A 34 15.88 13.51 1.05
N LEU A 35 16.43 12.36 1.45
CA LEU A 35 15.74 11.40 2.31
C LEU A 35 15.40 12.03 3.68
N ARG A 36 16.34 12.77 4.27
CA ARG A 36 16.10 13.52 5.51
C ARG A 36 15.09 14.64 5.33
N SER A 37 15.19 15.38 4.23
CA SER A 37 14.23 16.43 3.86
C SER A 37 12.82 15.87 3.66
N LEU A 38 12.70 14.68 3.06
CA LEU A 38 11.44 13.97 2.93
C LEU A 38 10.90 13.51 4.28
N ALA A 39 11.76 12.99 5.16
CA ALA A 39 11.37 12.65 6.53
C ALA A 39 10.87 13.87 7.29
N LYS A 40 11.50 15.04 7.11
CA LYS A 40 11.05 16.33 7.64
C LYS A 40 9.69 16.72 7.13
N PHE A 41 9.52 16.71 5.80
CA PHE A 41 8.26 17.06 5.15
C PHE A 41 7.12 16.18 5.64
N MET A 42 7.37 14.88 5.81
CA MET A 42 6.39 13.91 6.31
C MET A 42 6.24 13.94 7.85
N CYS A 43 6.97 14.80 8.57
CA CYS A 43 7.01 14.85 10.03
C CYS A 43 7.44 13.52 10.70
N ARG A 44 8.35 12.77 10.04
CA ARG A 44 8.88 11.47 10.47
C ARG A 44 10.39 11.49 10.79
N GLU A 45 11.01 12.66 10.92
CA GLU A 45 12.41 12.79 11.39
C GLU A 45 12.65 12.02 12.69
N PRO A 46 11.78 12.07 13.72
CA PRO A 46 12.03 11.33 14.96
C PRO A 46 12.11 9.82 14.76
N GLU A 47 11.36 9.27 13.80
CA GLU A 47 11.40 7.84 13.48
C GLU A 47 12.69 7.47 12.74
N LEU A 48 13.16 8.33 11.84
CA LEU A 48 14.43 8.15 11.14
C LEU A 48 15.62 8.25 12.10
N ASP A 49 15.58 9.19 13.04
CA ASP A 49 16.61 9.36 14.06
C ASP A 49 16.63 8.20 15.07
N ALA A 50 15.46 7.64 15.39
CA ALA A 50 15.34 6.47 16.27
C ALA A 50 15.79 5.16 15.61
N LEU A 51 15.69 5.05 14.28
CA LEU A 51 16.13 3.87 13.54
C LEU A 51 17.67 3.81 13.49
N PRO A 52 18.31 2.76 14.04
CA PRO A 52 19.74 2.57 13.87
C PRO A 52 20.10 2.47 12.39
N HIS A 53 20.82 3.46 11.87
CA HIS A 53 21.21 3.47 10.47
C HIS A 53 22.64 3.95 10.24
N ARG A 54 23.22 3.52 9.13
CA ARG A 54 24.49 4.05 8.61
C ARG A 54 24.35 4.43 7.16
N THR A 55 25.11 5.42 6.75
CA THR A 55 25.14 5.91 5.39
C THR A 55 26.54 5.71 4.81
N MET A 56 26.62 5.32 3.54
CA MET A 56 27.89 5.14 2.85
C MET A 56 27.77 5.53 1.37
N THR A 57 28.80 6.22 0.86
CA THR A 57 28.95 6.46 -0.58
C THR A 57 29.79 5.36 -1.22
N VAL A 58 29.30 4.76 -2.29
CA VAL A 58 29.98 3.72 -3.09
C VAL A 58 30.39 4.33 -4.43
N ARG A 59 31.69 4.53 -4.62
CA ARG A 59 32.27 5.20 -5.80
C ARG A 59 32.67 4.23 -6.91
N ARG A 60 32.73 2.92 -6.62
CA ARG A 60 33.17 1.84 -7.52
C ARG A 60 34.63 1.93 -7.98
N GLU A 61 35.45 2.78 -7.34
CA GLU A 61 36.88 2.89 -7.64
C GLU A 61 37.70 1.72 -7.06
N ARG A 62 37.25 1.17 -5.92
CA ARG A 62 37.86 0.03 -5.22
C ARG A 62 36.78 -0.91 -4.70
N TRP A 63 36.06 -1.53 -5.64
CA TRP A 63 34.83 -2.29 -5.38
C TRP A 63 34.96 -3.29 -4.21
N ASP A 64 36.02 -4.11 -4.19
CA ASP A 64 36.18 -5.13 -3.15
C ASP A 64 36.29 -4.52 -1.75
N SER A 65 37.08 -3.45 -1.60
CA SER A 65 37.22 -2.75 -0.32
C SER A 65 35.95 -2.00 0.09
N GLU A 66 35.20 -1.45 -0.87
CA GLU A 66 33.92 -0.80 -0.62
C GLU A 66 32.87 -1.81 -0.16
N LEU A 67 32.83 -2.98 -0.82
CA LEU A 67 31.95 -4.09 -0.46
C LEU A 67 32.27 -4.62 0.94
N GLU A 68 33.55 -4.87 1.25
CA GLU A 68 33.97 -5.30 2.58
C GLU A 68 33.54 -4.31 3.68
N ARG A 69 33.66 -3.01 3.44
CA ARG A 69 33.20 -1.98 4.39
C ARG A 69 31.68 -2.00 4.55
N ALA A 70 30.93 -2.13 3.46
CA ALA A 70 29.46 -2.20 3.49
C ALA A 70 28.98 -3.46 4.23
N THR A 71 29.58 -4.63 3.95
CA THR A 71 29.29 -5.89 4.66
C THR A 71 29.57 -5.78 6.14
N ARG A 72 30.69 -5.16 6.53
CA ARG A 72 31.04 -4.93 7.94
C ARG A 72 30.03 -4.02 8.63
N ALA A 73 29.66 -2.91 7.99
CA ALA A 73 28.65 -1.98 8.49
C ALA A 73 27.28 -2.66 8.68
N ALA A 74 26.83 -3.46 7.70
CA ALA A 74 25.59 -4.23 7.81
C ALA A 74 25.64 -5.25 8.96
N THR A 75 26.78 -5.95 9.12
CA THR A 75 26.96 -6.93 10.20
C THR A 75 26.94 -6.28 11.58
N GLU A 76 27.59 -5.12 11.74
CA GLU A 76 27.59 -4.34 12.97
C GLU A 76 26.19 -3.81 13.31
N LEU A 77 25.43 -3.33 12.31
CA LEU A 77 24.04 -2.89 12.49
C LEU A 77 23.11 -4.05 12.86
N ALA A 78 23.33 -5.24 12.30
CA ALA A 78 22.49 -6.41 12.57
C ALA A 78 22.80 -7.09 13.92
N ALA A 79 24.00 -6.90 14.48
CA ALA A 79 24.42 -7.62 15.68
C ALA A 79 23.50 -7.39 16.90
N PRO A 80 23.08 -6.15 17.25
CA PRO A 80 22.13 -5.92 18.34
C PRO A 80 20.75 -6.53 18.08
N LEU A 81 20.30 -6.57 16.81
CA LEU A 81 18.97 -7.06 16.44
C LEU A 81 18.79 -8.56 16.73
N ARG A 82 19.89 -9.33 16.72
CA ARG A 82 19.86 -10.77 17.04
C ARG A 82 19.49 -11.06 18.49
N ALA A 83 19.67 -10.08 19.38
CA ALA A 83 19.31 -10.21 20.79
C ALA A 83 17.87 -9.74 21.07
N CYS A 84 17.17 -9.15 20.09
CA CYS A 84 15.79 -8.73 20.25
C CYS A 84 14.88 -9.96 20.39
N ALA A 85 14.10 -9.99 21.46
CA ALA A 85 13.07 -11.01 21.68
C ALA A 85 11.69 -10.42 21.39
N ARG A 86 10.78 -11.26 20.86
CA ARG A 86 9.37 -10.90 20.73
C ARG A 86 8.77 -10.66 22.12
N SER A 87 7.84 -9.73 22.20
CA SER A 87 7.08 -9.42 23.42
C SER A 87 5.58 -9.53 23.15
N ARG A 88 4.77 -9.59 24.21
CA ARG A 88 3.31 -9.61 24.08
C ARG A 88 2.83 -8.23 23.66
N CYS A 89 2.18 -8.16 22.50
CA CYS A 89 1.57 -6.93 21.96
C CYS A 89 0.05 -7.07 21.85
N SER A 90 -0.63 -5.94 21.62
CA SER A 90 -2.07 -5.94 21.38
C SER A 90 -2.34 -6.27 19.90
N PRO A 91 -3.42 -7.01 19.57
CA PRO A 91 -3.89 -7.11 18.19
C PRO A 91 -4.23 -5.75 17.56
N ALA A 92 -4.41 -4.70 18.36
CA ALA A 92 -4.59 -3.33 17.89
C ALA A 92 -3.38 -2.78 17.11
N ASP A 93 -2.20 -3.39 17.28
CA ASP A 93 -0.97 -3.02 16.56
C ASP A 93 -0.90 -3.67 15.17
N LEU A 94 -1.89 -4.49 14.78
CA LEU A 94 -1.96 -5.12 13.47
C LEU A 94 -2.49 -4.17 12.40
N LEU A 95 -1.78 -4.13 11.28
CA LEU A 95 -2.08 -3.37 10.08
C LEU A 95 -2.08 -4.34 8.89
N ILE A 96 -3.26 -4.87 8.56
CA ILE A 96 -3.41 -5.95 7.58
C ILE A 96 -3.61 -5.37 6.18
N ALA A 97 -2.68 -5.66 5.27
CA ALA A 97 -2.85 -5.43 3.84
C ALA A 97 -3.75 -6.51 3.23
N GLN A 98 -4.64 -6.11 2.32
CA GLN A 98 -5.44 -7.03 1.52
C GLN A 98 -5.10 -6.85 0.05
N GLN A 99 -4.63 -7.92 -0.59
CA GLN A 99 -4.24 -7.93 -1.99
C GLN A 99 -4.81 -9.16 -2.70
N CYS A 100 -5.21 -9.00 -3.96
CA CYS A 100 -5.49 -10.13 -4.85
C CYS A 100 -4.29 -10.44 -5.76
N GLY A 101 -4.03 -11.72 -5.97
CA GLY A 101 -3.22 -12.21 -7.07
C GLY A 101 -4.08 -12.45 -8.31
N GLY A 102 -4.01 -13.66 -8.88
CA GLY A 102 -4.90 -14.03 -9.98
C GLY A 102 -6.30 -14.47 -9.51
N SER A 103 -7.29 -13.59 -9.64
CA SER A 103 -8.69 -13.86 -9.31
C SER A 103 -9.32 -14.93 -10.22
N ASP A 104 -10.34 -15.60 -9.68
CA ASP A 104 -11.22 -16.57 -10.33
C ASP A 104 -12.69 -16.35 -9.92
N ALA A 105 -13.61 -17.15 -10.46
CA ALA A 105 -15.04 -17.08 -10.13
C ALA A 105 -15.37 -17.33 -8.64
N PHE A 106 -14.49 -17.97 -7.88
CA PHE A 106 -14.70 -18.28 -6.46
C PHE A 106 -14.07 -17.24 -5.52
N SER A 107 -13.24 -16.34 -6.04
CA SER A 107 -12.55 -15.33 -5.25
C SER A 107 -13.55 -14.43 -4.53
N GLY A 108 -14.60 -13.97 -5.22
CA GLY A 108 -15.66 -13.12 -4.66
C GLY A 108 -16.68 -13.83 -3.76
N THR A 109 -16.72 -15.16 -3.75
CA THR A 109 -17.68 -15.95 -2.96
C THR A 109 -17.06 -16.64 -1.75
N ASN A 110 -15.76 -16.95 -1.84
CA ASN A 110 -14.99 -17.67 -0.82
C ASN A 110 -13.89 -16.78 -0.21
N ALA A 111 -12.74 -16.64 -0.89
CA ALA A 111 -11.54 -16.05 -0.31
C ALA A 111 -11.71 -14.58 0.12
N ASN A 112 -12.29 -13.74 -0.73
CA ASN A 112 -12.43 -12.30 -0.45
C ASN A 112 -13.40 -12.04 0.73
N PRO A 113 -14.62 -12.62 0.77
CA PRO A 113 -15.47 -12.56 1.95
C PRO A 113 -14.82 -13.13 3.22
N LEU A 114 -14.01 -14.20 3.10
CA LEU A 114 -13.33 -14.80 4.25
C LEU A 114 -12.28 -13.85 4.85
N VAL A 115 -11.41 -13.25 4.02
CA VAL A 115 -10.43 -12.28 4.52
C VAL A 115 -11.10 -11.02 5.06
N ALA A 116 -12.28 -10.67 4.54
CA ALA A 116 -13.09 -9.56 5.06
C ALA A 116 -13.59 -9.82 6.48
N GLU A 117 -14.03 -11.04 6.80
CA GLU A 117 -14.41 -11.45 8.16
C GLU A 117 -13.21 -11.39 9.12
N ALA A 118 -12.05 -11.88 8.70
CA ALA A 118 -10.83 -11.79 9.52
C ALA A 118 -10.37 -10.33 9.72
N CYS A 119 -10.46 -9.48 8.69
CA CYS A 119 -10.18 -8.05 8.79
C CYS A 119 -11.19 -7.32 9.70
N LYS A 120 -12.46 -7.74 9.71
CA LYS A 120 -13.45 -7.23 10.66
C LYS A 120 -13.05 -7.53 12.11
N LEU A 121 -12.58 -8.75 12.40
CA LEU A 121 -12.05 -9.09 13.73
C LEU A 121 -10.85 -8.22 14.11
N CYS A 122 -9.93 -7.98 13.18
CA CYS A 122 -8.80 -7.07 13.38
C CYS A 122 -9.27 -5.64 13.73
N VAL A 123 -10.19 -5.08 12.93
CA VAL A 123 -10.74 -3.74 13.17
C VAL A 123 -11.49 -3.67 14.51
N GLN A 124 -12.25 -4.69 14.87
CA GLN A 124 -12.94 -4.78 16.17
C GLN A 124 -11.97 -4.86 17.35
N ALA A 125 -10.79 -5.47 17.16
CA ALA A 125 -9.72 -5.50 18.15
C ALA A 125 -8.91 -4.19 18.22
N GLY A 126 -9.27 -3.18 17.43
CA GLY A 126 -8.60 -1.88 17.37
C GLY A 126 -7.41 -1.84 16.41
N GLY A 127 -7.26 -2.83 15.53
CA GLY A 127 -6.28 -2.84 14.44
C GLY A 127 -6.84 -2.19 13.17
N SER A 128 -6.09 -2.29 12.07
CA SER A 128 -6.51 -1.72 10.78
C SER A 128 -6.39 -2.73 9.65
N ALA A 129 -7.21 -2.54 8.62
CA ALA A 129 -7.13 -3.26 7.36
C ALA A 129 -7.02 -2.26 6.21
N LEU A 130 -6.22 -2.56 5.19
CA LEU A 130 -5.96 -1.70 4.05
C LEU A 130 -6.20 -2.47 2.76
N LEU A 131 -7.28 -2.12 2.06
CA LEU A 131 -7.52 -2.53 0.70
C LEU A 131 -6.82 -1.57 -0.27
N ALA A 132 -6.35 -2.08 -1.40
CA ALA A 132 -5.82 -1.27 -2.49
C ALA A 132 -6.46 -1.71 -3.81
N GLU A 133 -5.74 -1.63 -4.93
CA GLU A 133 -6.17 -2.11 -6.25
C GLU A 133 -7.32 -1.27 -6.86
N THR A 134 -7.05 -0.01 -7.19
CA THR A 134 -8.05 0.94 -7.67
C THR A 134 -8.79 0.46 -8.93
N ASP A 135 -8.07 -0.13 -9.87
CA ASP A 135 -8.62 -0.72 -11.10
C ASP A 135 -9.50 -1.94 -10.86
N GLU A 136 -9.22 -2.71 -9.80
CA GLU A 136 -10.03 -3.85 -9.39
C GLU A 136 -11.34 -3.42 -8.72
N LEU A 137 -11.58 -2.13 -8.44
CA LEU A 137 -12.81 -1.63 -7.82
C LEU A 137 -13.70 -0.82 -8.77
N ILE A 138 -13.28 -0.64 -10.01
CA ILE A 138 -14.04 0.08 -11.04
C ILE A 138 -15.34 -0.66 -11.32
N GLY A 139 -16.49 -0.02 -11.11
CA GLY A 139 -17.81 -0.64 -11.21
C GLY A 139 -18.32 -1.25 -9.89
N ALA A 140 -17.56 -1.18 -8.80
CA ALA A 140 -18.00 -1.60 -7.46
C ALA A 140 -18.12 -0.43 -6.46
N GLU A 141 -18.12 0.81 -6.96
CA GLU A 141 -18.13 2.04 -6.15
C GLU A 141 -19.33 2.08 -5.19
N GLN A 142 -20.51 1.64 -5.64
CA GLN A 142 -21.71 1.56 -4.79
C GLN A 142 -21.50 0.63 -3.60
N TYR A 143 -20.82 -0.51 -3.79
CA TYR A 143 -20.54 -1.43 -2.70
C TYR A 143 -19.54 -0.79 -1.73
N VAL A 144 -18.44 -0.22 -2.23
CA VAL A 144 -17.40 0.40 -1.39
C VAL A 144 -17.97 1.56 -0.57
N LEU A 145 -18.78 2.42 -1.19
CA LEU A 145 -19.35 3.62 -0.59
C LEU A 145 -20.63 3.37 0.23
N SER A 146 -21.18 2.14 0.22
CA SER A 146 -22.36 1.79 1.02
C SER A 146 -22.17 1.99 2.53
N SER A 147 -20.92 2.01 3.00
CA SER A 147 -20.55 2.34 4.37
C SER A 147 -19.22 3.11 4.35
N VAL A 148 -19.30 4.43 4.23
CA VAL A 148 -18.17 5.36 4.21
C VAL A 148 -18.30 6.36 5.35
N ARG A 149 -17.16 6.84 5.89
CA ARG A 149 -17.15 7.75 7.04
C ARG A 149 -17.91 9.04 6.79
N ASP A 150 -17.59 9.70 5.69
CA ASP A 150 -18.07 11.03 5.35
C ASP A 150 -17.94 11.32 3.86
N LEU A 151 -18.52 12.45 3.44
CA LEU A 151 -18.50 12.89 2.05
C LEU A 151 -17.07 13.19 1.52
N PRO A 152 -16.16 13.83 2.27
CA PRO A 152 -14.77 14.01 1.83
C PRO A 152 -14.05 12.70 1.51
N THR A 153 -14.18 11.66 2.34
CA THR A 153 -13.56 10.36 2.07
C THR A 153 -14.21 9.67 0.87
N ALA A 154 -15.53 9.79 0.68
CA ALA A 154 -16.20 9.32 -0.52
C ALA A 154 -15.70 10.03 -1.80
N HIS A 155 -15.58 11.36 -1.78
CA HIS A 155 -15.04 12.14 -2.89
C HIS A 155 -13.59 11.78 -3.19
N LYS A 156 -12.74 11.58 -2.17
CA LYS A 156 -11.36 11.14 -2.38
C LYS A 156 -11.32 9.78 -3.07
N PHE A 157 -12.13 8.80 -2.64
CA PHE A 157 -12.23 7.50 -3.31
C PHE A 157 -12.59 7.63 -4.80
N LEU A 158 -13.66 8.37 -5.10
CA LEU A 158 -14.11 8.57 -6.49
C LEU A 158 -13.06 9.30 -7.34
N SER A 159 -12.37 10.29 -6.76
CA SER A 159 -11.28 11.00 -7.44
C SER A 159 -10.11 10.07 -7.81
N LEU A 160 -9.79 9.07 -6.97
CA LEU A 160 -8.75 8.09 -7.30
C LEU A 160 -9.19 7.16 -8.43
N VAL A 161 -10.45 6.72 -8.41
CA VAL A 161 -11.03 5.92 -9.50
C VAL A 161 -10.96 6.68 -10.83
N ASP A 162 -11.37 7.96 -10.84
CA ASP A 162 -11.32 8.79 -12.04
C ASP A 162 -9.88 9.09 -12.49
N ARG A 163 -8.95 9.30 -11.53
CA ARG A 163 -7.53 9.45 -11.84
C ARG A 163 -6.97 8.19 -12.51
N PHE A 164 -7.33 7.01 -12.01
CA PHE A 164 -6.88 5.74 -12.59
C PHE A 164 -7.46 5.52 -14.00
N ARG A 165 -8.74 5.86 -14.22
CA ARG A 165 -9.33 5.86 -15.57
C ARG A 165 -8.57 6.78 -16.52
N GLY A 166 -8.19 7.98 -16.05
CA GLY A 166 -7.36 8.93 -16.79
C GLY A 166 -5.97 8.36 -17.11
N TYR A 167 -5.32 7.74 -16.14
CA TYR A 167 -4.03 7.05 -16.29
C TYR A 167 -4.11 5.95 -17.37
N ALA A 168 -5.07 5.03 -17.25
CA ALA A 168 -5.31 3.98 -18.23
C ALA A 168 -5.53 4.57 -19.64
N SER A 169 -6.37 5.60 -19.76
CA SER A 169 -6.65 6.27 -21.03
C SER A 169 -5.41 6.94 -21.63
N ALA A 170 -4.54 7.55 -20.82
CA ALA A 170 -3.29 8.15 -21.27
C ALA A 170 -2.32 7.11 -21.86
N HIS A 171 -2.43 5.86 -21.40
CA HIS A 171 -1.70 4.71 -21.93
C HIS A 171 -2.46 3.95 -23.03
N HIS A 172 -3.47 4.56 -23.64
CA HIS A 172 -4.28 3.97 -24.72
C HIS A 172 -4.97 2.66 -24.35
N THR A 173 -5.26 2.47 -23.06
CA THR A 173 -6.08 1.37 -22.55
C THR A 173 -7.32 1.93 -21.83
N SER A 174 -8.27 1.06 -21.53
CA SER A 174 -9.44 1.39 -20.71
C SER A 174 -9.38 0.57 -19.45
N ALA A 175 -9.68 1.20 -18.32
CA ALA A 175 -9.70 0.52 -17.04
C ALA A 175 -10.84 -0.51 -16.96
N GLU A 176 -11.92 -0.30 -17.72
CA GLU A 176 -13.01 -1.27 -17.96
C GLU A 176 -12.56 -2.49 -18.79
N GLY A 177 -11.37 -2.44 -19.41
CA GLY A 177 -10.75 -3.56 -20.12
C GLY A 177 -10.21 -4.66 -19.20
N ASN A 178 -10.18 -4.43 -17.88
CA ASN A 178 -10.02 -5.47 -16.87
C ASN A 178 -11.37 -6.22 -16.76
N PRO A 179 -11.53 -7.54 -17.00
CA PRO A 179 -10.66 -8.68 -16.65
C PRO A 179 -9.58 -9.07 -17.68
N SER A 180 -8.45 -9.58 -17.20
CA SER A 180 -7.42 -10.19 -18.06
C SER A 180 -7.89 -11.50 -18.72
N GLY A 181 -7.20 -11.94 -19.78
CA GLY A 181 -7.50 -13.23 -20.44
C GLY A 181 -7.50 -14.43 -19.48
N GLY A 182 -6.61 -14.43 -18.49
CA GLY A 182 -6.58 -15.46 -17.44
C GLY A 182 -7.80 -15.41 -16.52
N ASN A 183 -8.34 -14.22 -16.24
CA ASN A 183 -9.56 -14.08 -15.44
C ASN A 183 -10.79 -14.56 -16.21
N LEU A 184 -10.89 -14.22 -17.51
CA LEU A 184 -11.95 -14.70 -18.39
C LEU A 184 -11.98 -16.24 -18.43
N PHE A 185 -10.81 -16.87 -18.61
CA PHE A 185 -10.68 -18.33 -18.60
C PHE A 185 -11.13 -18.97 -17.27
N ARG A 186 -11.00 -18.24 -16.15
CA ARG A 186 -11.37 -18.69 -14.80
C ARG A 186 -12.78 -18.25 -14.36
N GLY A 187 -13.61 -17.79 -15.30
CA GLY A 187 -15.04 -17.54 -15.07
C GLY A 187 -15.40 -16.12 -14.63
N LEU A 188 -14.50 -15.14 -14.73
CA LEU A 188 -14.82 -13.73 -14.50
C LEU A 188 -15.05 -13.03 -15.83
N TYR A 189 -16.31 -13.01 -16.28
CA TYR A 189 -16.67 -12.62 -17.66
C TYR A 189 -16.74 -11.12 -17.94
N ASN A 190 -16.83 -10.29 -16.91
CA ASN A 190 -16.87 -8.83 -17.07
C ASN A 190 -16.29 -8.11 -15.84
N ILE A 191 -16.03 -6.82 -16.01
CA ILE A 191 -15.47 -5.96 -14.97
C ILE A 191 -16.36 -5.96 -13.71
N ALA A 192 -17.68 -5.81 -13.86
CA ALA A 192 -18.59 -5.68 -12.72
C ALA A 192 -18.54 -6.89 -11.77
N LEU A 193 -18.51 -8.12 -12.31
CA LEU A 193 -18.38 -9.35 -11.52
C LEU A 193 -17.03 -9.41 -10.80
N LYS A 194 -15.95 -9.07 -11.51
CA LYS A 194 -14.60 -9.05 -10.96
C LYS A 194 -14.50 -8.01 -9.85
N SER A 195 -14.96 -6.78 -10.09
CA SER A 195 -14.87 -5.68 -9.15
C SER A 195 -15.74 -5.85 -7.94
N LEU A 196 -16.97 -6.36 -8.10
CA LEU A 196 -17.80 -6.70 -6.94
C LEU A 196 -17.13 -7.79 -6.10
N GLY A 197 -16.56 -8.81 -6.74
CA GLY A 197 -15.79 -9.85 -6.05
C GLY A 197 -14.57 -9.30 -5.32
N ALA A 198 -13.82 -8.36 -5.91
CA ALA A 198 -12.69 -7.69 -5.27
C ALA A 198 -13.13 -6.80 -4.09
N ALA A 199 -14.24 -6.09 -4.24
CA ALA A 199 -14.80 -5.21 -3.22
C ALA A 199 -15.31 -5.98 -1.98
N MET A 200 -15.68 -7.26 -2.13
CA MET A 200 -16.05 -8.16 -1.02
C MET A 200 -14.92 -8.40 0.00
N LYS A 201 -13.69 -7.90 -0.26
CA LYS A 201 -12.62 -7.80 0.75
C LYS A 201 -12.98 -6.83 1.88
N ARG A 202 -13.92 -5.90 1.67
CA ARG A 202 -14.51 -5.08 2.72
C ARG A 202 -15.75 -5.77 3.27
N HIS A 203 -15.78 -6.03 4.57
CA HIS A 203 -16.97 -6.58 5.21
C HIS A 203 -18.08 -5.51 5.26
N PRO A 204 -19.38 -5.85 5.02
CA PRO A 204 -20.49 -4.88 5.06
C PRO A 204 -20.57 -4.04 6.34
N ASP A 205 -20.43 -4.68 7.51
CA ASP A 205 -20.44 -4.02 8.83
C ASP A 205 -19.22 -3.13 9.13
N VAL A 206 -18.23 -3.09 8.24
CA VAL A 206 -17.01 -2.33 8.43
C VAL A 206 -17.03 -1.10 7.54
N ARG A 207 -16.97 0.08 8.15
CA ARG A 207 -17.00 1.36 7.46
C ARG A 207 -15.65 1.68 6.83
N LEU A 208 -15.66 2.18 5.59
CA LEU A 208 -14.50 2.79 4.96
C LEU A 208 -14.17 4.08 5.72
N GLU A 209 -13.15 4.00 6.55
CA GLU A 209 -12.68 5.12 7.35
C GLU A 209 -11.86 6.05 6.46
N ARG A 210 -10.76 5.59 5.85
CA ARG A 210 -9.84 6.47 5.12
C ARG A 210 -9.63 6.03 3.69
N VAL A 211 -9.28 7.01 2.87
CA VAL A 211 -8.69 6.84 1.56
C VAL A 211 -7.34 7.55 1.57
N ILE A 212 -6.27 6.85 1.21
CA ILE A 212 -4.89 7.35 1.28
C ILE A 212 -4.20 7.24 -0.08
N GLU A 213 -3.21 8.10 -0.31
CA GLU A 213 -2.35 8.00 -1.50
C GLU A 213 -1.41 6.79 -1.41
N TYR A 214 -0.82 6.38 -2.53
CA TYR A 214 0.14 5.28 -2.58
C TYR A 214 1.31 5.51 -1.60
N GLY A 215 1.43 4.62 -0.59
CA GLY A 215 2.46 4.70 0.43
C GLY A 215 2.31 5.83 1.46
N GLU A 216 1.18 6.56 1.48
CA GLU A 216 0.87 7.51 2.55
C GLU A 216 0.74 6.74 3.88
N PRO A 217 1.44 7.16 4.97
CA PRO A 217 1.38 6.46 6.25
C PRO A 217 -0.05 6.34 6.79
N LEU A 218 -0.46 5.11 7.16
CA LEU A 218 -1.81 4.85 7.66
C LEU A 218 -2.01 5.43 9.07
N LEU A 219 -0.96 5.35 9.88
CA LEU A 219 -0.87 5.94 11.22
C LEU A 219 0.17 7.07 11.15
N LEU A 220 -0.22 8.26 11.58
CA LEU A 220 0.71 9.37 11.80
C LEU A 220 1.02 9.44 13.31
N PRO A 221 2.27 9.71 13.71
CA PRO A 221 2.58 9.99 15.11
C PRO A 221 1.75 11.18 15.60
N GLU A 222 1.44 11.21 16.90
CA GLU A 222 0.86 12.41 17.51
C GLU A 222 1.75 13.59 17.17
N ARG A 223 1.18 14.66 16.60
CA ARG A 223 1.86 15.95 16.65
C ARG A 223 1.99 16.27 18.13
N SER A 224 3.17 16.04 18.70
CA SER A 224 3.48 16.61 20.02
C SER A 224 3.15 18.09 19.90
N SER A 225 2.39 18.61 20.85
CA SER A 225 2.27 20.04 21.10
C SER A 225 3.66 20.59 21.43
N LEU A 226 4.53 20.73 20.43
CA LEU A 226 5.60 21.70 20.45
C LEU A 226 4.87 23.03 20.42
N ALA A 227 4.68 23.59 21.61
CA ALA A 227 4.36 24.98 21.78
C ALA A 227 5.27 25.77 20.82
N LEU A 228 4.66 26.45 19.87
CA LEU A 228 5.30 27.59 19.22
C LEU A 228 5.47 28.64 20.32
N ASP A 229 6.52 28.49 21.14
CA ASP A 229 7.04 29.58 21.94
C ASP A 229 7.66 30.58 20.95
N GLY A 230 6.78 31.46 20.45
CA GLY A 230 7.07 32.42 19.39
C GLY A 230 5.79 32.82 18.69
N GLY A 231 4.92 33.55 19.38
CA GLY A 231 3.71 34.13 18.80
C GLY A 231 4.01 35.04 17.60
N PRO A 232 3.02 35.27 16.71
CA PRO A 232 3.23 35.88 15.39
C PRO A 232 3.27 37.43 15.44
N GLU A 233 3.92 38.03 16.43
CA GLU A 233 3.96 39.50 16.58
C GLU A 233 5.31 40.14 16.19
N GLY A 234 6.28 39.37 15.70
CA GLY A 234 7.63 39.88 15.42
C GLY A 234 7.95 40.30 13.98
N LEU A 235 7.10 40.01 12.99
CA LEU A 235 7.52 40.13 11.58
C LEU A 235 6.43 40.66 10.64
N LEU A 236 5.68 41.67 11.05
CA LEU A 236 4.77 42.42 10.16
C LEU A 236 4.86 43.93 10.43
N SER A 237 5.94 44.56 9.98
CA SER A 237 5.96 46.00 9.71
C SER A 237 6.40 46.20 8.26
N GLY A 238 5.41 46.33 7.37
CA GLY A 238 5.65 46.54 5.94
C GLY A 238 4.40 46.27 5.13
N ALA A 239 3.34 47.06 5.36
CA ALA A 239 2.13 47.00 4.57
C ALA A 239 2.36 47.56 3.16
N SER A 240 1.97 46.80 2.14
CA SER A 240 1.28 47.35 0.96
C SER A 240 0.56 46.23 0.19
N SER A 241 -0.77 46.23 0.35
CA SER A 241 -1.82 45.78 -0.56
C SER A 241 -1.43 45.01 -1.83
N TRP A 242 -1.87 43.75 -1.92
CA TRP A 242 -2.40 43.20 -3.16
C TRP A 242 -3.49 42.17 -2.85
N GLU A 243 -4.54 42.25 -3.67
CA GLU A 243 -5.84 41.61 -3.50
C GLU A 243 -5.83 40.11 -3.84
N ALA A 244 -6.82 39.41 -3.31
CA ALA A 244 -7.08 37.98 -3.45
C ALA A 244 -7.05 37.45 -4.90
N LYS A 245 -6.45 36.26 -5.08
CA LYS A 245 -6.91 35.18 -5.95
C LYS A 245 -6.05 33.91 -5.77
N GLY A 246 -6.72 32.78 -5.56
CA GLY A 246 -6.13 31.43 -5.67
C GLY A 246 -6.27 30.60 -4.40
N GLU A 247 -7.31 29.75 -4.36
CA GLU A 247 -7.46 28.65 -3.41
C GLU A 247 -6.30 27.66 -3.61
N GLY A 248 -5.22 27.86 -2.85
CA GLY A 248 -4.27 26.81 -2.52
C GLY A 248 -4.77 26.13 -1.25
N SER A 249 -5.26 24.90 -1.36
CA SER A 249 -5.63 24.06 -0.23
C SER A 249 -4.42 23.83 0.67
N ALA A 250 -4.32 24.64 1.73
CA ALA A 250 -3.42 24.37 2.83
C ALA A 250 -3.76 22.99 3.42
N PRO A 251 -2.77 22.17 3.82
CA PRO A 251 -3.03 20.87 4.41
C PRO A 251 -3.86 21.03 5.68
N ASP A 252 -5.00 20.34 5.67
CA ASP A 252 -6.03 20.28 6.69
C ASP A 252 -5.43 20.17 8.12
N GLN A 253 -5.59 21.23 8.91
CA GLN A 253 -5.02 21.36 10.25
C GLN A 253 -5.78 20.56 11.34
N ALA A 254 -6.63 19.61 10.97
CA ALA A 254 -7.38 18.76 11.89
C ALA A 254 -6.82 17.32 11.97
N ALA A 255 -5.51 17.15 12.19
CA ALA A 255 -4.91 15.83 12.44
C ALA A 255 -4.98 15.43 13.92
N ALA A 256 -6.19 15.26 14.45
CA ALA A 256 -6.42 14.39 15.60
C ALA A 256 -6.01 12.94 15.22
N ARG A 257 -5.53 12.13 16.17
CA ARG A 257 -5.15 10.71 15.94
C ARG A 257 -6.03 10.05 14.87
N ARG A 258 -5.47 9.68 13.72
CA ARG A 258 -6.16 8.91 12.69
C ARG A 258 -6.28 7.46 13.21
N GLY A 259 -7.39 7.18 13.92
CA GLY A 259 -7.60 5.93 14.65
C GLY A 259 -7.67 4.66 13.78
N PRO A 260 -7.71 3.47 14.41
CA PRO A 260 -7.81 2.20 13.69
C PRO A 260 -9.08 2.09 12.83
N GLY A 261 -9.03 1.25 11.80
CA GLY A 261 -10.18 1.02 10.94
C GLY A 261 -9.85 0.45 9.56
N TYR A 262 -10.89 0.30 8.74
CA TYR A 262 -10.74 -0.17 7.37
C TYR A 262 -10.49 1.00 6.42
N CYS A 263 -9.45 0.88 5.61
CA CYS A 263 -8.96 1.95 4.76
C CYS A 263 -8.78 1.45 3.33
N PHE A 264 -8.67 2.41 2.42
CA PHE A 264 -8.36 2.19 1.02
C PHE A 264 -7.10 2.98 0.63
N MET A 265 -6.23 2.41 -0.20
CA MET A 265 -5.04 3.07 -0.75
C MET A 265 -5.10 3.05 -2.27
N ASP A 266 -4.74 4.16 -2.92
CA ASP A 266 -4.56 4.15 -4.37
C ASP A 266 -3.42 3.23 -4.78
N SER A 267 -3.65 2.37 -5.77
CA SER A 267 -2.63 1.55 -6.41
C SER A 267 -3.15 0.92 -7.71
N PRO A 268 -2.27 0.43 -8.60
CA PRO A 268 -2.66 -0.51 -9.63
C PRO A 268 -2.99 -1.88 -9.01
N GLY A 269 -3.66 -2.74 -9.79
CA GLY A 269 -4.01 -4.11 -9.43
C GLY A 269 -2.86 -5.11 -9.63
N ASN A 270 -1.69 -4.63 -10.10
CA ASN A 270 -0.48 -5.44 -10.06
C ASN A 270 -0.09 -5.68 -8.59
N ASP A 271 0.07 -6.95 -8.23
CA ASP A 271 0.24 -7.35 -6.84
C ASP A 271 1.54 -6.84 -6.22
N LEU A 272 2.66 -6.96 -6.92
CA LEU A 272 3.96 -6.50 -6.44
C LEU A 272 3.95 -4.99 -6.15
N GLU A 273 3.38 -4.22 -7.07
CA GLU A 273 3.29 -2.77 -6.99
C GLU A 273 2.34 -2.32 -5.86
N SER A 274 1.15 -2.93 -5.78
CA SER A 274 0.17 -2.63 -4.74
C SER A 274 0.71 -2.93 -3.33
N ILE A 275 1.25 -4.13 -3.12
CA ILE A 275 1.79 -4.56 -1.82
C ILE A 275 2.92 -3.63 -1.37
N ALA A 276 3.81 -3.21 -2.29
CA ALA A 276 4.88 -2.28 -1.96
C ALA A 276 4.35 -0.97 -1.36
N GLY A 277 3.25 -0.43 -1.90
CA GLY A 277 2.57 0.74 -1.35
C GLY A 277 1.97 0.47 0.02
N GLN A 278 1.29 -0.67 0.21
CA GLN A 278 0.66 -1.05 1.48
C GLN A 278 1.70 -1.21 2.59
N VAL A 279 2.83 -1.85 2.29
CA VAL A 279 3.96 -1.97 3.22
C VAL A 279 4.57 -0.60 3.50
N ALA A 280 4.73 0.27 2.49
CA ALA A 280 5.20 1.63 2.71
C ALA A 280 4.24 2.46 3.59
N ALA A 281 2.94 2.20 3.51
CA ALA A 281 1.91 2.80 4.35
C ALA A 281 1.92 2.27 5.80
N GLY A 282 2.63 1.16 6.07
CA GLY A 282 2.84 0.60 7.41
C GLY A 282 2.19 -0.77 7.65
N CYS A 283 1.62 -1.42 6.64
CA CYS A 283 1.03 -2.76 6.82
C CYS A 283 2.08 -3.80 7.18
N ASN A 284 1.90 -4.45 8.34
CA ASN A 284 2.84 -5.38 8.95
C ASN A 284 2.42 -6.86 8.80
N LEU A 285 1.31 -7.14 8.11
CA LEU A 285 0.90 -8.47 7.67
C LEU A 285 0.10 -8.34 6.37
N ILE A 286 0.22 -9.32 5.47
CA ILE A 286 -0.50 -9.33 4.18
C ILE A 286 -1.41 -10.55 4.09
N TYR A 287 -2.69 -10.32 3.80
CA TYR A 287 -3.56 -11.33 3.21
C TYR A 287 -3.49 -11.24 1.70
N PHE A 288 -3.01 -12.32 1.09
CA PHE A 288 -2.90 -12.44 -0.36
C PHE A 288 -3.90 -13.50 -0.83
N THR A 289 -5.01 -13.06 -1.44
CA THR A 289 -6.01 -13.99 -1.97
C THR A 289 -5.66 -14.40 -3.39
N THR A 290 -5.85 -15.67 -3.73
CA THR A 290 -5.57 -16.15 -5.10
C THR A 290 -6.51 -17.26 -5.55
N GLY A 291 -6.99 -17.14 -6.78
CA GLY A 291 -7.70 -18.21 -7.47
C GLY A 291 -6.80 -19.05 -8.36
N ASN A 292 -5.72 -18.50 -8.90
CA ASN A 292 -4.80 -19.20 -9.79
C ASN A 292 -3.59 -19.83 -9.08
N GLY A 293 -3.41 -19.57 -7.78
CA GLY A 293 -2.28 -20.08 -7.01
C GLY A 293 -1.02 -19.23 -7.14
N SER A 294 -1.13 -17.91 -7.31
CA SER A 294 0.05 -17.03 -7.25
C SER A 294 0.72 -17.13 -5.87
N ILE A 295 2.06 -17.12 -5.86
CA ILE A 295 2.88 -17.33 -4.66
C ILE A 295 3.62 -16.06 -4.23
N THR A 296 3.09 -14.89 -4.57
CA THR A 296 3.65 -13.58 -4.22
C THR A 296 3.88 -13.47 -2.72
N ASN A 297 5.07 -13.05 -2.32
CA ASN A 297 5.43 -12.74 -0.94
C ASN A 297 6.30 -11.49 -0.89
N PHE A 298 6.30 -10.84 0.27
CA PHE A 298 7.12 -9.66 0.53
C PHE A 298 8.37 -10.01 1.39
N PRO A 299 9.54 -9.36 1.19
CA PRO A 299 10.80 -9.80 1.81
C PRO A 299 10.84 -9.78 3.34
N PHE A 300 10.10 -8.86 3.98
CA PHE A 300 10.15 -8.65 5.43
C PHE A 300 8.78 -8.46 6.08
N VAL A 301 7.70 -8.67 5.32
CA VAL A 301 6.33 -8.60 5.83
C VAL A 301 5.66 -9.95 5.57
N PRO A 302 5.22 -10.66 6.62
CA PRO A 302 4.64 -11.98 6.46
C PRO A 302 3.40 -11.94 5.58
N THR A 303 3.34 -12.88 4.63
CA THR A 303 2.24 -12.99 3.66
C THR A 303 1.52 -14.32 3.86
N ILE A 304 0.26 -14.25 4.29
CA ILE A 304 -0.66 -15.39 4.42
C ILE A 304 -1.43 -15.51 3.10
N LYS A 305 -1.16 -16.59 2.37
CA LYS A 305 -1.78 -16.87 1.08
C LYS A 305 -3.05 -17.70 1.26
N VAL A 306 -4.16 -17.14 0.79
CA VAL A 306 -5.51 -17.70 0.94
C VAL A 306 -6.04 -18.09 -0.43
N VAL A 307 -6.16 -19.39 -0.68
CA VAL A 307 -6.62 -19.89 -1.99
C VAL A 307 -8.14 -20.08 -2.01
N SER A 308 -8.78 -19.71 -3.12
CA SER A 308 -10.26 -19.66 -3.24
C SER A 308 -10.97 -21.03 -3.27
N THR A 309 -10.24 -22.11 -3.60
CA THR A 309 -10.84 -23.44 -3.84
C THR A 309 -10.03 -24.55 -3.17
N HIS A 310 -10.75 -25.50 -2.55
CA HIS A 310 -10.15 -26.66 -1.88
C HIS A 310 -9.29 -27.49 -2.83
N LYS A 311 -9.76 -27.71 -4.06
CA LYS A 311 -9.01 -28.53 -5.02
C LYS A 311 -7.64 -27.95 -5.36
N ARG A 312 -7.53 -26.62 -5.42
CA ARG A 312 -6.25 -25.96 -5.67
C ARG A 312 -5.38 -25.92 -4.41
N TYR A 313 -6.00 -25.79 -3.23
CA TYR A 313 -5.29 -25.95 -1.96
C TYR A 313 -4.60 -27.31 -1.87
N GLU A 314 -5.28 -28.42 -2.19
CA GLU A 314 -4.66 -29.76 -2.17
C GLU A 314 -3.40 -29.83 -3.04
N LEU A 315 -3.47 -29.26 -4.25
CA LEU A 315 -2.36 -29.27 -5.22
C LEU A 315 -1.18 -28.38 -4.83
N MET A 316 -1.44 -27.35 -4.03
CA MET A 316 -0.48 -26.30 -3.67
C MET A 316 -0.35 -26.19 -2.15
N SER A 317 -0.55 -27.29 -1.44
CA SER A 317 -0.58 -27.30 0.02
C SER A 317 0.79 -27.00 0.62
N ASP A 318 1.88 -27.06 -0.12
CA ASP A 318 3.20 -26.58 0.33
C ASP A 318 3.39 -25.07 0.14
N ASP A 319 2.57 -24.43 -0.70
CA ASP A 319 2.65 -23.01 -1.01
C ASP A 319 1.55 -22.19 -0.32
N MET A 320 0.35 -22.74 -0.14
CA MET A 320 -0.84 -22.00 0.31
C MET A 320 -1.06 -22.14 1.81
N ASP A 321 -1.12 -21.01 2.51
CA ASP A 321 -1.25 -20.99 3.97
C ASP A 321 -2.66 -21.39 4.43
N PHE A 322 -3.70 -21.01 3.69
CA PHE A 322 -5.09 -21.21 4.10
C PHE A 322 -6.02 -21.61 2.94
N ASP A 323 -6.96 -22.52 3.22
CA ASP A 323 -7.98 -22.99 2.30
C ASP A 323 -9.33 -22.28 2.53
N ALA A 324 -9.68 -21.33 1.66
CA ALA A 324 -10.99 -20.68 1.73
C ALA A 324 -12.11 -21.51 1.08
N GLY A 325 -11.76 -22.55 0.32
CA GLY A 325 -12.72 -23.40 -0.37
C GLY A 325 -13.12 -24.65 0.40
N ALA A 326 -12.61 -24.84 1.62
CA ALA A 326 -12.97 -25.95 2.48
C ALA A 326 -14.49 -25.98 2.74
N GLU A 327 -15.08 -27.18 2.76
CA GLU A 327 -16.52 -27.39 3.00
C GLU A 327 -16.91 -27.21 4.48
N ARG A 328 -16.74 -25.98 4.98
CA ARG A 328 -16.98 -25.62 6.38
C ARG A 328 -17.66 -24.25 6.47
N PRO A 329 -18.39 -23.96 7.57
CA PRO A 329 -19.02 -22.65 7.73
C PRO A 329 -17.97 -21.52 7.71
N ARG A 330 -18.25 -20.46 6.95
CA ARG A 330 -17.34 -19.29 6.82
C ARG A 330 -16.93 -18.70 8.17
N ALA A 331 -17.85 -18.64 9.14
CA ALA A 331 -17.54 -18.14 10.48
C ALA A 331 -16.45 -18.96 11.19
N VAL A 332 -16.41 -20.28 10.97
CA VAL A 332 -15.37 -21.16 11.53
C VAL A 332 -14.04 -20.92 10.83
N LEU A 333 -14.05 -20.87 9.49
CA LEU A 333 -12.86 -20.56 8.70
C LEU A 333 -12.29 -19.18 9.05
N ALA A 334 -13.14 -18.19 9.32
CA ALA A 334 -12.71 -16.85 9.70
C ALA A 334 -11.98 -16.83 11.05
N GLN A 335 -12.46 -17.60 12.03
CA GLN A 335 -11.79 -17.75 13.32
C GLN A 335 -10.44 -18.47 13.18
N GLU A 336 -10.36 -19.48 12.32
CA GLU A 336 -9.10 -20.19 12.06
C GLU A 336 -8.09 -19.33 11.32
N LEU A 337 -8.53 -18.58 10.30
CA LEU A 337 -7.68 -17.62 9.60
C LEU A 337 -7.19 -16.53 10.57
N TRP A 338 -8.07 -16.03 11.45
CA TRP A 338 -7.69 -15.07 12.48
C TRP A 338 -6.67 -15.66 13.47
N GLN A 339 -6.85 -16.90 13.91
CA GLN A 339 -5.89 -17.59 14.78
C GLN A 339 -4.53 -17.74 14.10
N LEU A 340 -4.50 -18.19 12.85
CA LEU A 340 -3.28 -18.24 12.04
C LEU A 340 -2.62 -16.86 11.89
N THR A 341 -3.42 -15.81 11.77
CA THR A 341 -2.92 -14.42 11.67
C THR A 341 -2.18 -14.01 12.93
N LEU A 342 -2.72 -14.33 14.10
CA LEU A 342 -2.07 -14.07 15.39
C LEU A 342 -0.78 -14.90 15.55
N GLU A 343 -0.78 -16.15 15.12
CA GLU A 343 0.39 -17.03 15.15
C GLU A 343 1.51 -16.50 14.25
N VAL A 344 1.18 -16.11 13.02
CA VAL A 344 2.13 -15.55 12.06
C VAL A 344 2.69 -14.20 12.52
N ALA A 345 1.83 -13.30 13.00
CA ALA A 345 2.27 -12.04 13.60
C ALA A 345 3.18 -12.28 14.84
N SER A 346 2.93 -13.36 15.56
CA SER A 346 3.74 -13.79 16.72
C SER A 346 5.03 -14.53 16.33
N GLY A 347 5.30 -14.74 15.04
CA GLY A 347 6.56 -15.25 14.53
C GLY A 347 6.54 -16.68 14.00
N GLN A 348 5.38 -17.31 13.87
CA GLN A 348 5.26 -18.50 13.04
C GLN A 348 5.52 -18.11 11.56
N PRO A 349 6.51 -18.69 10.87
CA PRO A 349 6.74 -18.38 9.47
C PRO A 349 5.53 -18.77 8.61
N SER A 350 5.10 -17.89 7.70
CA SER A 350 4.22 -18.31 6.62
C SER A 350 4.96 -19.24 5.65
N LYS A 351 4.24 -19.99 4.81
CA LYS A 351 4.86 -20.85 3.78
C LYS A 351 5.72 -20.06 2.80
N GLY A 352 5.34 -18.80 2.57
CA GLY A 352 6.13 -17.87 1.77
C GLY A 352 7.48 -17.55 2.38
N GLU A 353 7.49 -17.24 3.68
CA GLU A 353 8.73 -16.99 4.42
C GLU A 353 9.60 -18.24 4.52
N ALA A 354 8.99 -19.40 4.76
CA ALA A 354 9.70 -20.68 4.87
C ALA A 354 10.38 -21.11 3.56
N SER A 355 9.80 -20.76 2.40
CA SER A 355 10.41 -21.03 1.08
C SER A 355 11.49 -20.02 0.69
N GLY A 356 11.58 -18.87 1.36
CA GLY A 356 12.51 -17.78 1.03
C GLY A 356 12.17 -17.01 -0.26
N HIS A 357 11.04 -17.32 -0.90
CA HIS A 357 10.59 -16.62 -2.11
C HIS A 357 10.05 -15.24 -1.77
N HIS A 358 10.55 -14.19 -2.43
CA HIS A 358 10.02 -12.84 -2.32
C HIS A 358 10.29 -12.01 -3.58
N GLN A 359 9.40 -11.09 -3.90
CA GLN A 359 9.52 -10.16 -5.02
C GLN A 359 8.96 -8.80 -4.61
N VAL A 360 9.55 -7.71 -5.09
CA VAL A 360 9.09 -6.35 -4.82
C VAL A 360 9.20 -5.53 -6.08
N GLN A 361 8.16 -4.76 -6.37
CA GLN A 361 8.15 -3.75 -7.40
C GLN A 361 7.49 -2.50 -6.83
N ILE A 362 8.05 -1.32 -7.09
CA ILE A 362 7.42 -0.06 -6.71
C ILE A 362 6.61 0.42 -7.91
N TRP A 363 5.39 0.89 -7.65
CA TRP A 363 4.58 1.51 -8.69
C TRP A 363 5.26 2.76 -9.21
N ARG A 364 5.53 2.80 -10.52
CA ARG A 364 6.09 3.96 -11.21
C ARG A 364 4.98 4.61 -12.02
N ASP A 365 4.24 5.50 -11.36
CA ASP A 365 3.17 6.30 -11.97
C ASP A 365 3.75 7.45 -12.81
N TRP A 366 4.41 7.09 -13.92
CA TRP A 366 4.92 8.08 -14.87
C TRP A 366 3.83 8.44 -15.88
N ALA A 367 3.54 9.74 -15.98
CA ALA A 367 2.76 10.23 -17.10
C ALA A 367 3.50 9.92 -18.42
N PRO A 368 2.82 9.41 -19.45
CA PRO A 368 3.44 9.27 -20.76
C PRO A 368 3.87 10.65 -21.26
N SER A 369 5.14 10.79 -21.64
CA SER A 369 5.62 11.99 -22.32
C SER A 369 4.96 12.06 -23.70
N LEU A 370 3.85 12.79 -23.81
CA LEU A 370 3.25 13.09 -25.09
C LEU A 370 4.16 14.10 -25.80
N PRO A 371 4.50 13.90 -27.09
CA PRO A 371 5.12 14.96 -27.88
C PRO A 371 4.21 16.20 -27.82
N GLU A 372 4.77 17.41 -27.66
CA GLU A 372 4.02 18.70 -27.53
C GLU A 372 2.86 18.85 -28.54
N ALA A 373 2.96 18.24 -29.72
CA ALA A 373 1.93 18.24 -30.75
C ALA A 373 0.62 17.50 -30.36
N VAL A 374 0.61 16.64 -29.33
CA VAL A 374 -0.56 15.86 -28.90
C VAL A 374 -1.28 16.47 -27.70
N GLU A 375 -0.58 17.25 -26.85
CA GLU A 375 -1.20 17.97 -25.72
C GLU A 375 -2.31 18.92 -26.19
N ALA A 376 -2.12 19.57 -27.34
CA ALA A 376 -3.12 20.46 -27.94
C ALA A 376 -4.41 19.73 -28.40
N ARG A 377 -4.37 18.40 -28.58
CA ARG A 377 -5.54 17.59 -28.99
C ARG A 377 -6.24 16.89 -27.82
N ALA A 378 -5.55 16.65 -26.71
CA ALA A 378 -6.11 16.00 -25.53
C ALA A 378 -7.01 16.93 -24.69
N LEU A 379 -6.87 18.25 -24.85
CA LEU A 379 -7.64 19.28 -24.13
C LEU A 379 -8.96 19.69 -24.81
N HIS A 380 -9.42 18.96 -25.82
CA HIS A 380 -10.76 19.17 -26.40
C HIS A 380 -11.65 17.96 -26.15
N PRO A 381 -12.65 18.06 -25.25
CA PRO A 381 -13.67 17.04 -25.16
C PRO A 381 -14.37 17.00 -26.51
N ARG A 382 -14.26 15.88 -27.23
CA ARG A 382 -15.13 15.65 -28.39
C ARG A 382 -16.55 15.63 -27.83
N GLY A 383 -17.34 16.62 -28.24
CA GLY A 383 -18.75 16.76 -27.90
C GLY A 383 -19.58 15.52 -28.28
N PRO A 384 -20.87 15.51 -27.92
CA PRO A 384 -21.70 14.31 -27.94
C PRO A 384 -21.67 13.65 -29.32
N CYS A 385 -21.39 12.35 -29.32
CA CYS A 385 -21.44 11.50 -30.49
C CYS A 385 -22.86 11.57 -31.08
N ALA A 386 -23.02 12.27 -32.21
CA ALA A 386 -24.23 12.22 -32.99
C ALA A 386 -24.41 10.79 -33.50
N MET A 387 -25.48 10.13 -33.06
CA MET A 387 -25.97 8.91 -33.68
C MET A 387 -26.30 9.23 -35.14
N ALA A 388 -25.63 8.55 -36.07
CA ALA A 388 -26.03 8.51 -37.46
C ALA A 388 -26.82 7.22 -37.71
N GLU A 389 -27.94 7.39 -38.42
CA GLU A 389 -28.99 6.43 -38.77
C GLU A 389 -28.52 5.14 -39.46
#